data_AF-A0A9X0ERV9-F1
#
_entry.id   AF-A0A9X0ERV9-F1
#
_cell.length_a   1.000
_cell.length_b   1.000
_cell.length_c   1.000
_cell.angle_alpha   90.00
_cell.angle_beta   90.00
_cell.angle_gamma   90.00
#
_symmetry.space_group_name_H-M   'P 1'
#
loop_
_entity.id
_entity.type
_entity.pdbx_description
1 polymer ?
#
loop_
_entity_poly.entity_id
_entity_poly.type
_entity_poly.pdbx_seq_one_letter_code
_entity_poly.pdbx_strand_id
1 'polypeptide(L)'
;MELHITKSKTYKYTSKGTQKSFRLKEADLFVFTFLYYKRHLTTRQITQLYSAFEGRDFSEDSVFTKLNRFSKYGAILTKKIDKRDDSITRRATFSLKDRMVDYLQEIGRIPVGSSKRVLVQKS
;
A
#
# COMPACT_ATOMS: atom_id res chain seq x y z
N MET A 1 8.30 -27.16 14.60
CA MET A 1 7.88 -25.87 14.04
C MET A 1 7.90 -25.99 12.53
N GLU A 2 6.75 -26.22 11.91
CA GLU A 2 6.66 -26.28 10.44
C GLU A 2 6.69 -24.85 9.88
N LEU A 3 7.79 -24.52 9.20
CA LEU A 3 7.88 -23.32 8.39
C LEU A 3 7.02 -23.53 7.14
N HIS A 4 5.80 -23.02 7.17
CA HIS A 4 4.98 -22.87 5.97
C HIS A 4 5.71 -21.92 5.01
N ILE A 5 6.39 -22.48 4.00
CA ILE A 5 6.97 -21.74 2.90
C ILE A 5 5.82 -21.16 2.07
N THR A 6 5.44 -19.92 2.35
CA THR A 6 4.49 -19.16 1.55
C THR A 6 5.11 -18.96 0.16
N LYS A 7 4.68 -19.77 -0.81
CA LYS A 7 4.95 -19.55 -2.24
C LYS A 7 4.72 -18.07 -2.53
N SER A 8 5.74 -17.35 -2.99
CA SER A 8 5.66 -15.91 -3.23
C SER A 8 4.59 -15.64 -4.28
N LYS A 9 3.38 -15.30 -3.85
CA LYS A 9 2.30 -14.90 -4.74
C LYS A 9 2.72 -13.60 -5.43
N THR A 10 2.59 -13.59 -6.76
CA THR A 10 2.88 -12.41 -7.58
C THR A 10 1.59 -11.66 -7.78
N TYR A 11 1.57 -10.37 -7.46
CA TYR A 11 0.42 -9.53 -7.75
C TYR A 11 0.28 -9.35 -9.27
N LYS A 12 -0.87 -9.74 -9.81
CA LYS A 12 -1.21 -9.62 -11.23
C LYS A 12 -2.23 -8.49 -11.40
N TYR A 13 -1.90 -7.51 -12.23
CA TYR A 13 -2.82 -6.45 -12.64
C TYR A 13 -3.22 -6.62 -14.10
N THR A 14 -4.53 -6.68 -14.32
CA THR A 14 -5.20 -6.59 -15.62
C THR A 14 -5.98 -5.28 -15.72
N SER A 15 -5.69 -4.48 -16.75
CA SER A 15 -6.54 -3.38 -17.22
C SER A 15 -6.58 -3.40 -18.74
N LYS A 16 -7.62 -2.80 -19.35
CA LYS A 16 -7.93 -2.75 -20.79
C LYS A 16 -6.66 -2.73 -21.67
N GLY A 17 -6.16 -3.92 -22.05
CA GLY A 17 -5.01 -4.13 -22.93
C GLY A 17 -3.61 -4.21 -22.28
N THR A 18 -3.43 -3.95 -20.98
CA THR A 18 -2.13 -4.08 -20.30
C THR A 18 -2.20 -5.11 -19.17
N GLN A 19 -1.52 -6.25 -19.36
CA GLN A 19 -1.22 -7.19 -18.29
C GLN A 19 0.16 -6.86 -17.73
N LYS A 20 0.21 -6.35 -16.49
CA LYS A 20 1.47 -6.16 -15.76
C LYS A 20 1.42 -6.96 -14.47
N SER A 21 2.42 -7.78 -14.26
CA SER A 21 2.69 -8.39 -12.96
C SER A 21 3.88 -7.69 -12.32
N PHE A 22 3.86 -7.56 -11.01
CA PHE A 22 5.02 -7.13 -10.26
C PHE A 22 5.10 -7.93 -8.97
N ARG A 23 6.32 -8.37 -8.65
CA ARG A 23 6.59 -9.07 -7.40
C ARG A 23 6.64 -8.02 -6.30
N LEU A 24 5.74 -8.14 -5.34
CA LEU A 24 5.76 -7.33 -4.13
C LEU A 24 6.81 -7.91 -3.18
N LYS A 25 7.69 -7.03 -2.69
CA LYS A 25 8.60 -7.38 -1.60
C LYS A 25 7.83 -7.39 -0.28
N GLU A 26 8.41 -8.02 0.74
CA GLU A 26 7.86 -8.02 2.09
C GLU A 26 7.62 -6.60 2.63
N ALA A 27 8.54 -5.67 2.38
CA ALA A 27 8.37 -4.26 2.74
C ALA A 27 7.16 -3.61 2.06
N ASP A 28 6.87 -3.97 0.79
CA ASP A 28 5.72 -3.43 0.08
C ASP A 28 4.41 -3.95 0.72
N LEU A 29 4.37 -5.25 1.06
CA LEU A 29 3.23 -5.87 1.75
C LEU A 29 3.01 -5.27 3.14
N PHE A 30 4.09 -5.01 3.88
CA PHE A 30 4.06 -4.35 5.18
C PHE A 30 3.45 -2.94 5.06
N VAL A 31 3.94 -2.12 4.14
CA VAL A 31 3.42 -0.76 3.92
C VAL A 31 1.96 -0.79 3.50
N PHE A 32 1.55 -1.73 2.63
CA PHE A 32 0.15 -1.83 2.20
C PHE A 32 -0.76 -2.26 3.37
N THR A 33 -0.29 -3.16 4.22
CA THR A 33 -1.01 -3.56 5.43
C THR A 33 -1.22 -2.35 6.37
N PHE A 34 -0.21 -1.50 6.54
CA PHE A 34 -0.36 -0.25 7.30
C PHE A 34 -1.31 0.74 6.63
N LEU A 35 -1.23 0.90 5.32
CA LEU A 35 -2.16 1.74 4.54
C LEU A 35 -3.62 1.28 4.71
N TYR A 36 -3.85 -0.03 4.79
CA TYR A 36 -5.18 -0.58 5.06
C TYR A 36 -5.72 -0.09 6.41
N TYR A 37 -4.94 -0.21 7.50
CA TYR A 37 -5.39 0.17 8.84
C TYR A 37 -5.47 1.68 9.07
N LYS A 38 -4.51 2.46 8.54
CA LYS A 38 -4.45 3.91 8.73
C LYS A 38 -5.25 4.70 7.69
N ARG A 39 -5.77 4.03 6.66
CA ARG A 39 -6.56 4.55 5.52
C ARG A 39 -5.81 5.51 4.60
N HIS A 40 -5.12 6.51 5.14
CA HIS A 40 -4.45 7.56 4.38
C HIS A 40 -3.07 7.88 4.98
N LEU A 41 -2.01 7.66 4.20
CA LEU A 41 -0.65 8.04 4.57
C LEU A 41 -0.03 8.95 3.52
N THR A 42 0.81 9.87 3.99
CA THR A 42 1.60 10.76 3.14
C THR A 42 2.87 10.06 2.64
N THR A 43 3.50 10.56 1.57
CA THR A 43 4.79 10.03 1.08
C THR A 43 5.81 9.90 2.21
N ARG A 44 6.01 10.96 3.00
CA ARG A 44 6.94 10.96 4.15
C ARG A 44 6.66 9.84 5.16
N GLN A 45 5.40 9.65 5.54
CA GLN A 45 5.03 8.57 6.47
C GLN A 45 5.29 7.19 5.86
N ILE A 46 5.01 7.03 4.56
CA ILE A 46 5.29 5.78 3.85
C ILE A 46 6.81 5.54 3.74
N THR A 47 7.60 6.58 3.50
CA THR A 47 9.07 6.51 3.52
C THR A 47 9.58 6.05 4.88
N GLN A 48 9.06 6.60 5.97
CA GLN A 48 9.41 6.17 7.32
C GLN A 48 9.08 4.69 7.57
N LEU A 49 7.94 4.20 7.06
CA LEU A 49 7.59 2.78 7.15
C LEU A 49 8.55 1.89 6.37
N TYR A 50 8.96 2.29 5.16
CA TYR A 50 9.97 1.56 4.39
C TYR A 50 11.32 1.56 5.11
N SER A 51 11.77 2.71 5.61
CA SER A 51 13.05 2.79 6.30
C SER A 51 13.07 1.95 7.57
N ALA A 52 11.99 2.01 8.37
CA ALA A 52 11.87 1.23 9.59
C ALA A 52 11.84 -0.28 9.32
N PHE A 53 11.15 -0.72 8.26
CA PHE A 53 11.07 -2.14 7.93
C PHE A 53 12.38 -2.71 7.39
N GLU A 54 13.08 -1.96 6.54
CA GLU A 54 14.31 -2.44 5.87
C GLU A 54 15.59 -2.12 6.67
N GLY A 55 15.50 -1.37 7.77
CA GLY A 55 16.64 -0.99 8.59
C GLY A 55 17.64 -0.07 7.88
N ARG A 56 17.20 0.67 6.86
CA ARG A 56 18.04 1.60 6.08
C ARG A 56 17.23 2.80 5.60
N ASP A 57 17.90 3.91 5.34
CA ASP A 57 17.20 5.11 4.87
C ASP A 57 16.75 5.02 3.41
N PHE A 58 15.54 5.52 3.17
CA PHE A 58 14.97 5.73 1.84
C PHE A 58 14.76 7.22 1.61
N SER A 59 15.02 7.69 0.39
CA SER A 59 14.64 9.05 -0.02
C SER A 59 13.15 9.11 -0.35
N GLU A 60 12.49 10.24 -0.02
CA GLU A 60 11.09 10.45 -0.35
C GLU A 60 10.82 10.38 -1.86
N ASP A 61 11.75 10.86 -2.69
CA ASP A 61 11.64 10.80 -4.15
C ASP A 61 11.59 9.37 -4.67
N SER A 62 12.47 8.49 -4.17
CA SER A 62 12.50 7.07 -4.57
C SER A 62 11.20 6.35 -4.20
N VAL A 63 10.67 6.65 -3.01
CA VAL A 63 9.41 6.10 -2.50
C VAL A 63 8.24 6.66 -3.31
N PHE A 64 8.25 7.94 -3.65
CA PHE A 64 7.23 8.56 -4.49
C PHE A 64 7.18 7.94 -5.89
N THR A 65 8.33 7.72 -6.54
CA THR A 65 8.40 6.99 -7.82
C THR A 65 7.80 5.59 -7.70
N LYS A 66 8.09 4.86 -6.61
CA LYS A 66 7.53 3.54 -6.34
C LYS A 66 6.00 3.61 -6.15
N LEU A 67 5.49 4.56 -5.37
CA LEU A 67 4.05 4.76 -5.14
C LEU A 67 3.30 5.14 -6.42
N ASN A 68 3.89 5.98 -7.27
CA ASN A 68 3.32 6.31 -8.58
C ASN A 68 3.22 5.07 -9.48
N ARG A 69 4.23 4.20 -9.44
CA ARG A 69 4.19 2.92 -10.16
C ARG A 69 3.04 2.04 -9.66
N PHE A 70 2.87 1.93 -8.35
CA PHE A 70 1.75 1.21 -7.74
C PHE A 70 0.38 1.82 -8.06
N SER A 71 0.28 3.15 -8.14
CA SER A 71 -0.94 3.84 -8.55
C SER A 71 -1.30 3.55 -10.00
N LYS A 72 -0.32 3.64 -10.92
CA LYS A 72 -0.50 3.31 -12.35
C LYS A 72 -0.94 1.86 -12.57
N TYR A 73 -0.39 0.94 -11.77
CA TYR A 73 -0.79 -0.46 -11.78
C TYR A 73 -1.80 -0.82 -10.70
N GLY A 74 -2.55 0.19 -10.24
CA GLY A 74 -3.68 0.18 -9.31
C GLY A 74 -3.60 -0.70 -8.07
N ALA A 75 -2.41 -0.85 -7.50
CA ALA A 75 -2.30 -1.27 -6.11
C ALA A 75 -2.85 -0.18 -5.16
N ILE A 76 -2.66 1.10 -5.53
CA ILE A 76 -2.92 2.27 -4.68
C ILE A 76 -3.74 3.31 -5.45
N LEU A 77 -4.50 4.14 -4.71
CA LEU A 77 -5.11 5.38 -5.16
C LEU A 77 -4.39 6.56 -4.54
N THR A 78 -4.14 7.59 -5.34
CA THR A 78 -3.77 8.92 -4.82
C THR A 78 -5.07 9.66 -4.52
N LYS A 79 -5.36 9.95 -3.25
CA LYS A 79 -6.66 10.49 -2.83
C LYS A 79 -6.74 12.02 -2.84
N LYS A 80 -5.67 12.70 -2.41
CA LYS A 80 -5.66 14.15 -2.23
C LYS A 80 -4.26 14.68 -2.46
N ILE A 81 -4.16 15.76 -3.23
CA ILE A 81 -2.93 16.55 -3.39
C ILE A 81 -3.23 17.89 -2.74
N ASP A 82 -2.89 18.03 -1.46
CA ASP A 82 -3.05 19.30 -0.76
C ASP A 82 -1.84 20.18 -1.08
N LYS A 83 -2.10 21.36 -1.66
CA LYS A 83 -1.13 22.45 -1.65
C LYS A 83 -1.41 23.20 -0.34
N ARG A 84 -0.45 23.22 0.59
CA ARG A 84 -0.54 24.13 1.73
C ARG A 84 -0.37 25.54 1.15
N ASP A 85 -1.23 26.49 1.53
CA ASP A 85 -1.17 27.85 0.98
C ASP A 85 0.20 28.50 1.16
N ASP A 86 0.95 28.12 2.21
CA ASP A 86 2.30 28.62 2.52
C ASP A 86 3.43 27.66 2.12
N SER A 87 3.18 26.66 1.27
CA SER A 87 4.18 25.65 0.90
C SER A 87 4.26 25.42 -0.61
N ILE A 88 5.48 25.50 -1.16
CA ILE A 88 5.79 25.08 -2.53
C ILE A 88 5.54 23.57 -2.72
N THR A 89 5.64 22.77 -1.64
CA THR A 89 5.48 21.31 -1.71
C THR A 89 4.02 20.88 -1.61
N ARG A 90 3.57 20.17 -2.65
CA ARG A 90 2.27 19.50 -2.70
C ARG A 90 2.33 18.19 -1.89
N ARG A 91 1.37 17.96 -1.00
CA ARG A 91 1.30 16.75 -0.17
C ARG A 91 0.28 15.77 -0.74
N ALA A 92 0.77 14.65 -1.26
CA ALA A 92 -0.06 13.55 -1.72
C ALA A 92 -0.37 12.59 -0.57
N THR A 93 -1.63 12.22 -0.40
CA THR A 93 -2.05 11.09 0.46
C THR A 93 -2.48 9.90 -0.38
N PHE A 94 -2.09 8.70 0.06
CA PHE A 94 -2.31 7.45 -0.63
C PHE A 94 -3.26 6.52 0.16
N SER A 95 -4.06 5.73 -0.55
CA SER A 95 -4.92 4.67 0.00
C SER A 95 -4.89 3.43 -0.90
N LEU A 96 -5.31 2.26 -0.42
CA LEU A 96 -5.38 1.06 -1.27
C LEU A 96 -6.56 1.11 -2.24
N LYS A 97 -6.43 0.41 -3.39
CA LYS A 97 -7.59 -0.01 -4.19
C LYS A 97 -8.19 -1.29 -3.63
N ASP A 98 -9.48 -1.49 -3.84
CA ASP A 98 -10.22 -2.67 -3.36
C ASP A 98 -9.54 -3.99 -3.76
N ARG A 99 -9.11 -4.13 -5.01
CA ARG A 99 -8.39 -5.33 -5.46
C ARG A 99 -7.07 -5.61 -4.74
N MET A 100 -6.42 -4.58 -4.19
CA MET A 100 -5.21 -4.77 -3.38
C MET A 100 -5.60 -5.21 -1.96
N VAL A 101 -6.73 -4.73 -1.44
CA VAL A 101 -7.33 -5.26 -0.21
C VAL A 101 -7.67 -6.75 -0.40
N ASP A 102 -8.33 -7.10 -1.50
CA ASP A 102 -8.68 -8.50 -1.82
C ASP A 102 -7.42 -9.36 -1.92
N TYR A 103 -6.37 -8.87 -2.59
CA TYR A 103 -5.08 -9.56 -2.66
C TYR A 103 -4.44 -9.75 -1.29
N LEU A 104 -4.41 -8.72 -0.44
CA LEU A 104 -3.87 -8.83 0.92
C LEU A 104 -4.65 -9.83 1.79
N GLN A 105 -5.96 -9.93 1.60
CA GLN A 105 -6.81 -10.95 2.23
C GLN A 105 -6.46 -12.35 1.73
N GLU A 106 -6.32 -12.53 0.41
CA GLU A 106 -6.00 -13.81 -0.23
C GLU A 106 -4.63 -14.38 0.19
N ILE A 107 -3.71 -13.51 0.61
CA ILE A 107 -2.39 -13.90 1.13
C ILE A 107 -2.32 -13.90 2.66
N GLY A 108 -3.44 -13.67 3.35
CA GLY A 108 -3.53 -13.71 4.81
C GLY A 108 -2.85 -12.56 5.54
N ARG A 109 -2.56 -11.43 4.87
CA ARG A 109 -1.96 -10.24 5.51
C ARG A 109 -2.97 -9.42 6.30
N ILE A 110 -4.24 -9.46 5.91
CA ILE A 110 -5.35 -8.81 6.60
C ILE A 110 -6.56 -9.76 6.64
N PRO A 111 -7.51 -9.60 7.59
CA PRO A 111 -8.61 -10.55 7.71
C PRO A 111 -9.60 -10.46 6.55
N VAL A 112 -10.07 -11.62 6.08
CA VAL A 112 -11.10 -11.74 5.03
C VAL A 112 -12.43 -11.14 5.51
N GLY A 113 -13.13 -10.41 4.64
CA GLY A 113 -14.43 -9.80 4.97
C GLY A 113 -14.37 -8.45 5.68
N SER A 114 -13.17 -7.99 6.06
CA SER A 114 -12.99 -6.71 6.77
C SER A 114 -13.29 -5.45 5.92
N SER A 115 -13.53 -5.61 4.62
CA SER A 115 -13.79 -4.49 3.68
C SER A 115 -15.21 -3.90 3.82
N LYS A 116 -16.12 -4.53 4.60
CA LYS A 116 -17.42 -3.95 4.97
C LYS A 116 -17.73 -4.20 6.45
N ARG A 117 -17.63 -3.12 7.24
CA ARG A 117 -18.18 -2.94 8.61
C ARG A 117 -17.73 -3.94 9.69
N VAL A 118 -16.88 -3.47 10.60
CA VAL A 118 -17.22 -3.45 12.04
C VAL A 118 -16.67 -2.14 12.64
N LEU A 119 -17.35 -1.02 12.37
CA LEU A 119 -17.56 0.00 13.40
C LEU A 119 -18.89 -0.39 14.06
N VAL A 120 -18.82 -1.43 14.89
CA VAL A 120 -19.79 -1.68 15.95
C VAL A 120 -18.95 -2.04 17.15
N GLN A 121 -18.41 -1.03 17.82
CA GLN A 121 -18.20 -1.14 19.25
C GLN A 121 -19.55 -0.76 19.88
N LYS A 122 -20.30 -1.80 20.21
CA LYS A 122 -21.20 -1.79 21.36
C LYS A 122 -20.31 -1.70 22.60
N SER A 123 -20.58 -0.71 23.45
CA SER A 123 -20.87 -0.87 24.88
C SER A 123 -21.29 0.47 25.44
#